data_AF-A0A2G1QQY3-F1
#
_entry.id   AF-A0A2G1QQY3-F1
#
_cell.length_a   1.000
_cell.length_b   1.000
_cell.length_c   1.000
_cell.angle_alpha   90.00
_cell.angle_beta   90.00
_cell.angle_gamma   90.00
#
_symmetry.space_group_name_H-M   'P 1'
#
loop_
_entity.id
_entity.type
_entity.pdbx_description
1 polymer ?
#
loop_
_entity_poly.entity_id
_entity_poly.type
_entity_poly.pdbx_seq_one_letter_code
_entity_poly.pdbx_strand_id
1 'polypeptide(L)'
;MTRASPRRLGAATFIALMAGASALPARAQSDDGARWQQSGFDAANGRTQTLSYAIPETDAWSLSALCEAGAAGPSIPLMLALDFGQRKNGDPVDIDFRAGDFTTRLAGTVSIQGDEFAGVLVNIGLDDAFWFALNRGQTLQFGISGETMRSVPLRGAGAPVRRFVDKCRETFAATDKRTPAAPGAPETYRCEDGSAFQLTIDNSRSYSVATIVMNGRAATLVQVPSGSGVLYSNGTVEMHTKGDEALMISPKETVRCSRGG
;
A
#
# COMPACT_ATOMS: atom_id res chain seq x y z
N MET A 1 -48.97 -74.27 18.38
CA MET A 1 -49.44 -73.80 17.06
C MET A 1 -50.33 -72.62 17.38
N THR A 2 -49.93 -71.35 17.18
CA THR A 2 -49.85 -70.62 15.90
C THR A 2 -48.96 -69.37 16.06
N ARG A 3 -48.32 -68.94 14.96
CA ARG A 3 -47.30 -67.87 14.80
C ARG A 3 -47.86 -66.43 14.79
N ALA A 4 -46.90 -65.49 14.87
CA ALA A 4 -46.82 -64.11 14.32
C ALA A 4 -47.02 -62.96 15.35
N SER A 5 -46.26 -61.86 15.42
CA SER A 5 -45.12 -61.30 14.68
C SER A 5 -44.51 -60.17 15.55
N PRO A 6 -43.18 -59.93 15.57
CA PRO A 6 -42.62 -58.74 16.22
C PRO A 6 -42.58 -57.54 15.26
N ARG A 7 -43.06 -56.38 15.73
CA ARG A 7 -42.92 -55.07 15.08
C ARG A 7 -41.45 -54.66 15.06
N ARG A 8 -40.89 -54.44 13.86
CA ARG A 8 -39.59 -53.80 13.67
C ARG A 8 -39.76 -52.29 13.89
N LEU A 9 -39.08 -51.72 14.89
CA LEU A 9 -38.81 -50.28 14.94
C LEU A 9 -37.73 -49.98 13.88
N GLY A 10 -38.07 -49.13 12.91
CA GLY A 10 -37.12 -48.64 11.93
C GLY A 10 -36.10 -47.71 12.57
N ALA A 11 -34.82 -48.01 12.37
CA ALA A 11 -33.74 -47.07 12.64
C ALA A 11 -33.83 -45.92 11.62
N ALA A 12 -34.11 -44.71 12.08
CA ALA A 12 -33.99 -43.51 11.26
C ALA A 12 -32.50 -43.12 11.21
N THR A 13 -31.86 -43.39 10.09
CA THR A 13 -30.52 -42.90 9.76
C THR A 13 -30.59 -41.38 9.56
N PHE A 14 -30.08 -40.61 10.52
CA PHE A 14 -29.77 -39.19 10.32
C PHE A 14 -28.51 -39.09 9.45
N ILE A 15 -28.71 -38.80 8.16
CA ILE A 15 -27.61 -38.34 7.30
C ILE A 15 -27.40 -36.86 7.64
N ALA A 16 -26.40 -36.57 8.46
CA ALA A 16 -25.91 -35.22 8.65
C ALA A 16 -25.18 -34.78 7.37
N LEU A 17 -25.85 -33.98 6.53
CA LEU A 17 -25.17 -33.18 5.51
C LEU A 17 -24.30 -32.16 6.24
N MET A 18 -23.02 -32.47 6.41
CA MET A 18 -21.99 -31.47 6.70
C MET A 18 -21.84 -30.62 5.44
N ALA A 19 -22.56 -29.51 5.37
CA ALA A 19 -22.28 -28.45 4.42
C ALA A 19 -20.89 -27.89 4.75
N GLY A 20 -19.88 -28.38 4.04
CA GLY A 20 -18.54 -27.79 4.07
C GLY A 20 -18.64 -26.35 3.60
N ALA A 21 -18.45 -25.41 4.51
CA ALA A 21 -18.22 -24.01 4.17
C ALA A 21 -16.95 -23.95 3.33
N SER A 22 -17.14 -23.94 2.01
CA SER A 22 -16.07 -23.74 1.06
C SER A 22 -15.72 -22.26 1.12
N ALA A 23 -14.61 -21.90 1.77
CA ALA A 23 -14.04 -20.57 1.62
C ALA A 23 -13.71 -20.40 0.13
N LEU A 24 -14.53 -19.63 -0.58
CA LEU A 24 -14.25 -19.31 -1.97
C LEU A 24 -12.97 -18.47 -1.99
N PRO A 25 -11.97 -18.83 -2.81
CA PRO A 25 -10.85 -17.93 -3.03
C PRO A 25 -11.40 -16.63 -3.62
N ALA A 26 -10.87 -15.50 -3.16
CA ALA A 26 -11.18 -14.19 -3.71
C ALA A 26 -10.85 -14.21 -5.21
N ARG A 27 -11.86 -14.40 -6.06
CA ARG A 27 -11.67 -14.35 -7.50
C ARG A 27 -11.42 -12.89 -7.87
N ALA A 28 -10.30 -12.64 -8.55
CA ALA A 28 -10.09 -11.37 -9.22
C ALA A 28 -11.32 -11.04 -10.08
N GLN A 29 -12.06 -10.00 -9.71
CA GLN A 29 -13.25 -9.54 -10.43
C GLN A 29 -12.86 -9.10 -11.85
N SER A 30 -13.70 -9.37 -12.86
CA SER A 30 -13.42 -8.93 -14.24
C SER A 30 -13.37 -7.41 -14.31
N ASP A 31 -12.40 -6.86 -15.04
CA ASP A 31 -12.28 -5.41 -15.25
C ASP A 31 -13.24 -4.87 -16.35
N ASP A 32 -14.16 -5.70 -16.82
CA ASP A 32 -15.15 -5.31 -17.84
C ASP A 32 -16.06 -4.20 -17.32
N GLY A 33 -15.92 -3.01 -17.91
CA GLY A 33 -16.65 -1.81 -17.49
C GLY A 33 -15.91 -0.95 -16.44
N ALA A 34 -14.76 -1.40 -15.96
CA ALA A 34 -13.96 -0.62 -15.03
C ALA A 34 -13.38 0.63 -15.71
N ARG A 35 -13.43 1.76 -15.01
CA ARG A 35 -12.92 3.05 -15.50
C ARG A 35 -12.18 3.80 -14.42
N TRP A 36 -11.23 4.64 -14.85
CA TRP A 36 -10.53 5.55 -13.96
C TRP A 36 -11.46 6.66 -13.49
N GLN A 37 -11.53 6.86 -12.18
CA GLN A 37 -12.37 7.88 -11.57
C GLN A 37 -11.61 8.56 -10.45
N GLN A 38 -11.87 9.86 -10.31
CA GLN A 38 -11.44 10.62 -9.14
C GLN A 38 -12.69 11.24 -8.53
N SER A 39 -12.84 11.09 -7.23
CA SER A 39 -13.93 11.66 -6.46
C SER A 39 -13.39 12.23 -5.15
N GLY A 40 -14.22 13.02 -4.48
CA GLY A 40 -13.94 13.47 -3.13
C GLY A 40 -15.23 13.70 -2.37
N PHE A 41 -15.18 13.45 -1.06
CA PHE A 41 -16.31 13.58 -0.16
C PHE A 41 -15.83 14.21 1.15
N ASP A 42 -16.75 14.86 1.85
CA ASP A 42 -16.48 15.44 3.15
C ASP A 42 -16.79 14.38 4.23
N ALA A 43 -15.79 14.05 5.05
CA ALA A 43 -15.90 13.13 6.17
C ALA A 43 -15.73 13.90 7.50
N ALA A 44 -15.97 13.22 8.63
CA ALA A 44 -15.89 13.85 9.96
C ALA A 44 -14.50 14.42 10.29
N ASN A 45 -13.44 13.82 9.74
CA ASN A 45 -12.04 14.23 9.88
C ASN A 45 -11.58 15.23 8.80
N GLY A 46 -12.47 15.63 7.89
CA GLY A 46 -12.20 16.56 6.80
C GLY A 46 -12.44 15.94 5.43
N ARG A 47 -11.90 16.57 4.40
CA ARG A 47 -12.18 16.16 3.02
C ARG A 47 -11.28 15.00 2.62
N THR A 48 -11.89 13.93 2.11
CA THR A 48 -11.22 12.76 1.56
C THR A 48 -11.25 12.82 0.03
N GLN A 49 -10.14 12.47 -0.60
CA GLN A 49 -10.04 12.28 -2.05
C GLN A 49 -9.77 10.81 -2.35
N THR A 50 -10.39 10.31 -3.40
CA THR A 50 -10.21 8.94 -3.87
C THR A 50 -9.87 8.95 -5.36
N LEU A 51 -8.94 8.08 -5.75
CA LEU A 51 -8.69 7.69 -7.13
C LEU A 51 -8.93 6.19 -7.22
N SER A 52 -9.74 5.75 -8.17
CA SER A 52 -10.00 4.32 -8.36
C SER A 52 -9.97 3.92 -9.82
N TYR A 53 -9.61 2.66 -10.05
CA TYR A 53 -9.95 1.92 -11.26
C TYR A 53 -10.96 0.84 -10.85
N ALA A 54 -12.24 1.13 -11.10
CA ALA A 54 -13.37 0.37 -10.56
C ALA A 54 -14.56 0.41 -11.53
N ILE A 55 -15.48 -0.56 -11.37
CA ILE A 55 -16.75 -0.56 -12.08
C ILE A 55 -17.71 0.38 -11.31
N PRO A 56 -18.23 1.44 -11.96
CA PRO A 56 -19.10 2.41 -11.31
C PRO A 56 -20.35 1.76 -10.72
N GLU A 57 -20.80 2.26 -9.57
CA GLU A 57 -22.05 1.82 -8.91
C GLU A 57 -22.02 0.34 -8.45
N THR A 58 -20.84 -0.27 -8.45
CA THR A 58 -20.60 -1.61 -7.91
C THR A 58 -19.52 -1.55 -6.83
N ASP A 59 -19.36 -2.66 -6.12
CA ASP A 59 -18.25 -2.93 -5.22
C ASP A 59 -17.00 -3.46 -5.94
N ALA A 60 -17.01 -3.54 -7.27
CA ALA A 60 -15.91 -4.12 -8.02
C ALA A 60 -14.79 -3.11 -8.31
N TRP A 61 -13.59 -3.38 -7.80
CA TRP A 61 -12.42 -2.52 -7.94
C TRP A 61 -11.14 -3.32 -8.18
N SER A 62 -10.20 -2.66 -8.85
CA SER A 62 -8.87 -3.19 -9.14
C SER A 62 -7.79 -2.48 -8.31
N LEU A 63 -7.96 -1.18 -8.17
CA LEU A 63 -7.03 -0.29 -7.50
C LEU A 63 -7.82 0.88 -6.88
N SER A 64 -7.46 1.26 -5.67
CA SER A 64 -8.02 2.41 -4.97
C SER A 64 -6.92 3.14 -4.18
N ALA A 65 -6.75 4.43 -4.43
CA ALA A 65 -5.87 5.31 -3.68
C ALA A 65 -6.69 6.35 -2.92
N LEU A 66 -6.25 6.69 -1.71
CA LEU A 66 -7.00 7.58 -0.82
C LEU A 66 -6.06 8.54 -0.11
N CYS A 67 -6.45 9.82 -0.01
CA CYS A 67 -5.79 10.78 0.86
C CYS A 67 -6.84 11.57 1.65
N GLU A 68 -6.58 11.76 2.93
CA GLU A 68 -7.50 12.42 3.86
C GLU A 68 -6.82 13.61 4.53
N ALA A 69 -7.62 14.63 4.86
CA ALA A 69 -7.17 15.71 5.72
C ALA A 69 -6.79 15.15 7.10
N GLY A 70 -5.74 15.70 7.72
CA GLY A 70 -5.26 15.19 9.02
C GLY A 70 -4.40 13.92 8.95
N ALA A 71 -4.34 13.23 7.81
CA ALA A 71 -3.44 12.09 7.64
C ALA A 71 -1.97 12.56 7.68
N ALA A 72 -1.11 11.72 8.27
CA ALA A 72 0.33 11.96 8.37
C ALA A 72 1.00 11.71 7.01
N GLY A 73 0.66 12.51 5.99
CA GLY A 73 1.17 12.41 4.62
C GLY A 73 2.71 12.46 4.50
N PRO A 74 3.28 12.69 3.32
CA PRO A 74 2.68 12.74 2.01
C PRO A 74 2.78 11.36 1.35
N SER A 75 2.63 10.26 2.10
CA SER A 75 2.38 8.96 1.49
C SER A 75 0.88 8.81 1.28
N ILE A 76 0.53 8.31 0.10
CA ILE A 76 -0.83 7.99 -0.28
C ILE A 76 -0.96 6.47 -0.22
N PRO A 77 -1.83 5.94 0.67
CA PRO A 77 -2.16 4.52 0.65
C PRO A 77 -2.82 4.16 -0.69
N LEU A 78 -2.24 3.15 -1.33
CA LEU A 78 -2.74 2.49 -2.53
C LEU A 78 -3.13 1.06 -2.18
N MET A 79 -4.43 0.75 -2.26
CA MET A 79 -4.96 -0.59 -2.14
C MET A 79 -5.03 -1.24 -3.53
N LEU A 80 -4.54 -2.48 -3.62
CA LEU A 80 -4.55 -3.29 -4.84
C LEU A 80 -5.39 -4.56 -4.62
N ALA A 81 -6.35 -4.81 -5.51
CA ALA A 81 -7.16 -6.04 -5.50
C ALA A 81 -6.34 -7.18 -6.12
N LEU A 82 -5.47 -7.77 -5.30
CA LEU A 82 -4.60 -8.90 -5.65
C LEU A 82 -5.00 -10.13 -4.84
N ASP A 83 -4.90 -11.30 -5.45
CA ASP A 83 -4.92 -12.56 -4.72
C ASP A 83 -3.61 -12.67 -3.93
N PHE A 84 -3.71 -12.81 -2.61
CA PHE A 84 -2.57 -12.95 -1.70
C PHE A 84 -2.44 -14.37 -1.15
N GLY A 85 -3.20 -15.34 -1.69
CA GLY A 85 -3.12 -16.75 -1.34
C GLY A 85 -3.52 -17.02 0.10
N GLN A 86 -2.67 -17.74 0.84
CA GLN A 86 -2.90 -18.12 2.25
C GLN A 86 -2.31 -17.09 3.24
N ARG A 87 -1.83 -15.95 2.76
CA ARG A 87 -1.27 -14.87 3.60
C ARG A 87 -2.37 -14.24 4.45
N LYS A 88 -2.00 -13.77 5.64
CA LYS A 88 -2.88 -13.20 6.65
C LYS A 88 -2.80 -11.67 6.63
N ASN A 89 -3.79 -11.02 7.22
CA ASN A 89 -3.77 -9.58 7.45
C ASN A 89 -2.49 -9.17 8.19
N GLY A 90 -1.76 -8.19 7.66
CA GLY A 90 -0.48 -7.73 8.19
C GLY A 90 0.75 -8.44 7.62
N ASP A 91 0.60 -9.50 6.82
CA ASP A 91 1.76 -10.19 6.23
C ASP A 91 2.48 -9.25 5.24
N PRO A 92 3.82 -9.13 5.33
CA PRO A 92 4.59 -8.31 4.41
C PRO A 92 4.67 -8.98 3.04
N VAL A 93 4.62 -8.16 1.98
CA VAL A 93 4.77 -8.60 0.58
C VAL A 93 5.51 -7.55 -0.23
N ASP A 94 6.24 -7.97 -1.26
CA ASP A 94 6.78 -7.05 -2.27
C ASP A 94 5.86 -7.00 -3.47
N ILE A 95 5.55 -5.80 -3.96
CA ILE A 95 4.74 -5.57 -5.16
C ILE A 95 5.62 -5.03 -6.29
N ASP A 96 5.58 -5.72 -7.43
CA ASP A 96 6.18 -5.24 -8.67
C ASP A 96 5.17 -4.38 -9.43
N PHE A 97 5.60 -3.22 -9.92
CA PHE A 97 4.83 -2.34 -10.80
C PHE A 97 5.57 -2.14 -12.13
N ARG A 98 4.82 -2.13 -13.24
CA ARG A 98 5.34 -1.84 -14.59
C ARG A 98 4.37 -1.00 -15.40
N ALA A 99 4.85 0.07 -16.02
CA ALA A 99 4.07 0.91 -16.93
C ALA A 99 4.98 1.55 -17.99
N GLY A 100 5.02 0.96 -19.18
CA GLY A 100 6.02 1.34 -20.20
C GLY A 100 7.44 1.07 -19.69
N ASP A 101 8.29 2.10 -19.73
CA ASP A 101 9.68 2.02 -19.23
C ASP A 101 9.80 2.18 -17.71
N PHE A 102 8.70 2.54 -17.03
CA PHE A 102 8.69 2.61 -15.57
C PHE A 102 8.57 1.21 -14.98
N THR A 103 9.54 0.83 -14.14
CA THR A 103 9.50 -0.40 -13.35
C THR A 103 9.95 -0.10 -11.92
N THR A 104 9.18 -0.51 -10.92
CA THR A 104 9.59 -0.40 -9.51
C THR A 104 9.11 -1.58 -8.71
N ARG A 105 9.73 -1.80 -7.55
CA ARG A 105 9.31 -2.75 -6.52
C ARG A 105 9.07 -1.99 -5.23
N LEU A 106 7.87 -2.13 -4.68
CA LEU A 106 7.49 -1.47 -3.41
C LEU A 106 7.05 -2.52 -2.41
N ALA A 107 7.53 -2.39 -1.18
CA ALA A 107 7.02 -3.09 -0.02
C ALA A 107 5.56 -2.71 0.21
N GLY A 108 4.76 -3.73 0.52
CA GLY A 108 3.36 -3.63 0.86
C GLY A 108 3.01 -4.59 1.98
N THR A 109 1.74 -4.57 2.34
CA THR A 109 1.22 -5.40 3.41
C THR A 109 -0.15 -5.91 3.01
N VAL A 110 -0.41 -7.19 3.25
CA VAL A 110 -1.75 -7.75 3.10
C VAL A 110 -2.68 -7.00 4.04
N SER A 111 -3.75 -6.42 3.50
CA SER A 111 -4.74 -5.65 4.23
C SER A 111 -6.11 -6.27 4.02
N ILE A 112 -6.69 -6.76 5.11
CA ILE A 112 -8.04 -7.35 5.15
C ILE A 112 -8.89 -6.48 6.07
N GLN A 113 -9.77 -5.66 5.51
CA GLN A 113 -10.69 -4.79 6.27
C GLN A 113 -12.12 -5.34 6.32
N GLY A 114 -12.35 -6.48 5.68
CA GLY A 114 -13.62 -7.20 5.57
C GLY A 114 -13.58 -8.16 4.39
N ASP A 115 -14.66 -8.91 4.19
CA ASP A 115 -14.74 -9.91 3.12
C ASP A 115 -14.74 -9.28 1.71
N GLU A 116 -15.21 -8.04 1.59
CA GLU A 116 -15.33 -7.29 0.32
C GLU A 116 -14.17 -6.31 0.08
N PHE A 117 -13.38 -6.02 1.11
CA PHE A 117 -12.27 -5.07 1.03
C PHE A 117 -10.99 -5.70 1.57
N ALA A 118 -10.41 -6.57 0.75
CA ALA A 118 -9.16 -7.27 1.00
C ALA A 118 -8.21 -7.12 -0.20
N GLY A 119 -6.93 -6.96 0.07
CA GLY A 119 -5.92 -6.78 -0.96
C GLY A 119 -4.53 -6.54 -0.39
N VAL A 120 -3.69 -5.85 -1.16
CA VAL A 120 -2.38 -5.40 -0.70
C VAL A 120 -2.35 -3.88 -0.63
N LEU A 121 -1.98 -3.35 0.54
CA LEU A 121 -1.75 -1.95 0.77
C LEU A 121 -0.28 -1.61 0.49
N VAL A 122 -0.05 -0.59 -0.33
CA VAL A 122 1.27 -0.02 -0.62
C VAL A 122 1.22 1.47 -0.33
N ASN A 123 2.26 2.04 0.27
CA ASN A 123 2.34 3.48 0.50
C ASN A 123 3.20 4.12 -0.58
N ILE A 124 2.63 5.09 -1.32
CA ILE A 124 3.32 5.75 -2.43
C ILE A 124 3.47 7.23 -2.12
N GLY A 125 4.70 7.74 -2.21
CA GLY A 125 4.97 9.16 -2.00
C GLY A 125 4.22 10.05 -2.99
N LEU A 126 3.75 11.23 -2.56
CA LEU A 126 3.01 12.18 -3.39
C LEU A 126 3.77 12.59 -4.67
N ASP A 127 5.09 12.65 -4.59
CA ASP A 127 5.98 13.04 -5.70
C ASP A 127 6.63 11.81 -6.39
N ASP A 128 6.16 10.60 -6.10
CA ASP A 128 6.72 9.36 -6.65
C ASP A 128 6.53 9.27 -8.18
N ALA A 129 7.54 8.69 -8.85
CA ALA A 129 7.53 8.45 -10.30
C ALA A 129 6.33 7.58 -10.76
N PHE A 130 5.77 6.77 -9.87
CA PHE A 130 4.56 5.99 -10.08
C PHE A 130 3.40 6.86 -10.62
N TRP A 131 3.13 8.02 -10.03
CA TRP A 131 2.02 8.88 -10.46
C TRP A 131 2.23 9.42 -11.88
N PHE A 132 3.48 9.72 -12.23
CA PHE A 132 3.82 10.14 -13.59
C PHE A 132 3.68 9.00 -14.60
N ALA A 133 4.02 7.77 -14.21
CA ALA A 133 3.88 6.60 -15.05
C ALA A 133 2.40 6.31 -15.39
N LEU A 134 1.48 6.44 -14.43
CA LEU A 134 0.04 6.30 -14.67
C LEU A 134 -0.51 7.33 -15.67
N ASN A 135 0.10 8.51 -15.76
CA ASN A 135 -0.35 9.58 -16.66
C ASN A 135 0.06 9.36 -18.12
N ARG A 136 1.11 8.57 -18.38
CA ARG A 136 1.74 8.45 -19.71
C ARG A 136 1.71 7.04 -20.30
N GLY A 137 1.60 6.01 -19.45
CA GLY A 137 1.59 4.63 -19.89
C GLY A 137 0.32 4.27 -20.65
N GLN A 138 0.37 3.13 -21.35
CA GLN A 138 -0.81 2.53 -21.98
C GLN A 138 -1.50 1.52 -21.05
N THR A 139 -0.70 0.84 -20.24
CA THR A 139 -1.11 -0.23 -19.34
C THR A 139 -0.26 -0.16 -18.09
N LEU A 140 -0.90 -0.37 -16.94
CA LEU A 140 -0.23 -0.62 -15.67
C LEU A 140 -0.33 -2.12 -15.39
N GLN A 141 0.82 -2.75 -15.16
CA GLN A 141 0.89 -4.09 -14.60
C GLN A 141 1.33 -3.99 -13.15
N PHE A 142 0.69 -4.77 -12.28
CA PHE A 142 1.07 -4.87 -10.88
C PHE A 142 0.78 -6.27 -10.32
N GLY A 143 1.57 -6.72 -9.36
CA GLY A 143 1.36 -8.02 -8.73
C GLY A 143 2.37 -8.28 -7.63
N ILE A 144 2.10 -9.29 -6.80
CA ILE A 144 3.08 -9.77 -5.82
C ILE A 144 4.31 -10.28 -6.57
N SER A 145 5.49 -9.87 -6.12
CA SER A 145 6.78 -10.20 -6.75
C SER A 145 6.92 -11.71 -6.93
N GLY A 146 7.22 -12.12 -8.16
CA GLY A 146 7.34 -13.54 -8.54
C GLY A 146 6.01 -14.25 -8.86
N GLU A 147 4.87 -13.55 -8.74
CA GLU A 147 3.55 -14.08 -9.08
C GLU A 147 3.00 -13.46 -10.38
N THR A 148 1.82 -13.94 -10.79
CA THR A 148 1.13 -13.41 -11.98
C THR A 148 0.75 -11.95 -11.75
N MET A 149 1.22 -11.07 -12.64
CA MET A 149 0.85 -9.65 -12.60
C MET A 149 -0.53 -9.44 -13.21
N ARG A 150 -1.37 -8.67 -12.52
CA ARG A 150 -2.59 -8.10 -13.05
C ARG A 150 -2.25 -6.96 -14.00
N SER A 151 -3.11 -6.73 -15.00
CA SER A 151 -2.94 -5.69 -16.01
C SER A 151 -4.19 -4.84 -16.11
N VAL A 152 -4.06 -3.53 -15.93
CA VAL A 152 -5.15 -2.56 -16.08
C VAL A 152 -4.82 -1.52 -17.16
N PRO A 153 -5.78 -1.15 -18.03
CA PRO A 153 -5.56 -0.13 -19.04
C PRO A 153 -5.38 1.25 -18.38
N LEU A 154 -4.44 2.06 -18.87
CA LEU A 154 -4.25 3.46 -18.46
C LEU A 154 -5.02 4.45 -19.33
N ARG A 155 -5.78 3.96 -20.32
CA ARG A 155 -6.69 4.79 -21.09
C ARG A 155 -7.69 5.49 -20.15
N GLY A 156 -7.68 6.82 -20.18
CA GLY A 156 -8.53 7.64 -19.32
C GLY A 156 -7.98 7.92 -17.92
N ALA A 157 -6.82 7.36 -17.54
CA ALA A 157 -6.21 7.58 -16.23
C ALA A 157 -5.68 9.01 -16.04
N GLY A 158 -5.10 9.61 -17.08
CA GLY A 158 -4.26 10.79 -16.92
C GLY A 158 -4.95 12.04 -16.36
N ALA A 159 -6.25 12.25 -16.59
CA ALA A 159 -6.97 13.39 -16.01
C ALA A 159 -7.40 13.12 -14.54
N PRO A 160 -8.04 11.97 -14.21
CA PRO A 160 -8.28 11.56 -12.83
C PRO A 160 -7.03 11.54 -11.94
N VAL A 161 -5.94 10.93 -12.41
CA VAL A 161 -4.68 10.81 -11.64
C VAL A 161 -4.10 12.18 -11.30
N ARG A 162 -3.98 13.09 -12.28
CA ARG A 162 -3.50 14.45 -12.03
C ARG A 162 -4.36 15.19 -11.01
N ARG A 163 -5.69 15.20 -11.21
CA ARG A 163 -6.61 15.85 -10.27
C ARG A 163 -6.50 15.27 -8.87
N PHE A 164 -6.35 13.96 -8.74
CA PHE A 164 -6.20 13.30 -7.46
C PHE A 164 -4.92 13.74 -6.74
N VAL A 165 -3.76 13.67 -7.41
CA VAL A 165 -2.47 14.08 -6.84
C VAL A 165 -2.48 15.57 -6.47
N ASP A 166 -3.03 16.43 -7.33
CA ASP A 166 -3.16 17.86 -7.05
C ASP A 166 -4.02 18.11 -5.80
N LYS A 167 -5.16 17.42 -5.69
CA LYS A 167 -6.03 17.54 -4.51
C LYS A 167 -5.40 16.98 -3.25
N CYS A 168 -4.65 15.87 -3.32
CA CYS A 168 -3.89 15.38 -2.17
C CYS A 168 -2.82 16.38 -1.73
N ARG A 169 -2.14 17.04 -2.68
CA ARG A 169 -1.18 18.10 -2.37
C ARG A 169 -1.83 19.26 -1.62
N GLU A 170 -3.00 19.72 -2.10
CA GLU A 170 -3.80 20.75 -1.42
C GLU A 170 -4.22 20.31 0.00
N THR A 171 -4.76 19.10 0.13
CA THR A 171 -5.23 18.53 1.41
C THR A 171 -4.10 18.44 2.44
N PHE A 172 -2.95 17.93 2.03
CA PHE A 172 -1.79 17.82 2.91
C PHE A 172 -1.23 19.18 3.28
N ALA A 173 -1.13 20.12 2.33
CA ALA A 173 -0.68 21.49 2.60
C ALA A 173 -1.63 22.27 3.54
N ALA A 174 -2.95 22.08 3.43
CA ALA A 174 -3.92 22.74 4.29
C ALA A 174 -3.89 22.23 5.75
N THR A 175 -3.47 20.97 5.94
CA THR A 175 -3.29 20.35 7.26
C THR A 175 -1.95 20.75 7.88
N ASP A 176 -1.03 21.28 7.08
CA ASP A 176 0.32 21.66 7.47
C ASP A 176 0.38 23.02 8.20
N LYS A 177 -0.27 23.09 9.36
CA LYS A 177 -0.31 24.29 10.21
C LYS A 177 0.88 24.39 11.18
N ARG A 178 1.96 23.63 10.98
CA ARG A 178 3.20 23.82 11.76
C ARG A 178 3.97 25.01 11.17
N THR A 179 4.54 25.85 12.02
CA THR A 179 5.57 26.79 11.59
C THR A 179 6.67 25.99 10.91
N PRO A 180 7.07 26.32 9.66
CA PRO A 180 8.15 25.63 8.98
C PRO A 180 9.41 25.68 9.84
N ALA A 181 9.76 24.57 10.48
CA ALA A 181 11.11 24.40 10.97
C ALA A 181 12.01 24.29 9.73
N ALA A 182 13.12 25.03 9.68
CA ALA A 182 14.10 24.81 8.62
C ALA A 182 14.47 23.32 8.57
N PRO A 183 14.73 22.75 7.38
CA PRO A 183 15.25 21.40 7.28
C PRO A 183 16.45 21.23 8.23
N GLY A 184 16.52 20.09 8.92
CA GLY A 184 17.66 19.79 9.77
C GLY A 184 18.97 19.86 8.97
N ALA A 185 20.07 20.20 9.66
CA ALA A 185 21.38 20.09 9.03
C ALA A 185 21.61 18.64 8.55
N PRO A 186 22.31 18.41 7.41
CA PRO A 186 22.66 17.07 6.99
C PRO A 186 23.48 16.34 8.07
N GLU A 187 23.01 15.17 8.49
CA GLU A 187 23.67 14.29 9.44
C GLU A 187 24.36 13.15 8.71
N THR A 188 25.56 12.75 9.13
CA THR A 188 26.25 11.61 8.51
C THR A 188 26.08 10.35 9.35
N TYR A 189 25.63 9.29 8.69
CA TYR A 189 25.52 7.94 9.23
C TYR A 189 26.58 7.04 8.61
N ARG A 190 27.20 6.19 9.43
CA ARG A 190 28.13 5.14 9.00
C ARG A 190 27.53 3.78 9.28
N CYS A 191 27.60 2.89 8.31
CA CYS A 191 26.97 1.58 8.36
C CYS A 191 28.00 0.48 8.64
N GLU A 192 27.55 -0.63 9.23
CA GLU A 192 28.39 -1.77 9.60
C GLU A 192 29.09 -2.43 8.39
N ASP A 193 28.53 -2.28 7.19
CA ASP A 193 29.09 -2.74 5.92
C ASP A 193 30.20 -1.82 5.36
N GLY A 194 30.52 -0.72 6.07
CA GLY A 194 31.49 0.29 5.67
C GLY A 194 30.93 1.38 4.77
N SER A 195 29.65 1.31 4.37
CA SER A 195 28.98 2.37 3.63
C SER A 195 28.65 3.57 4.53
N ALA A 196 28.27 4.69 3.91
CA ALA A 196 27.84 5.89 4.61
C ALA A 196 26.81 6.65 3.79
N PHE A 197 25.92 7.36 4.49
CA PHE A 197 24.95 8.24 3.87
C PHE A 197 24.79 9.55 4.64
N GLN A 198 24.34 10.58 3.94
CA GLN A 198 23.86 11.81 4.56
C GLN A 198 22.34 11.76 4.69
N LEU A 199 21.85 12.08 5.87
CA LEU A 199 20.44 12.19 6.19
C LEU A 199 20.06 13.65 6.40
N THR A 200 19.09 14.14 5.66
CA THR A 200 18.42 15.41 5.94
C THR A 200 16.99 15.13 6.30
N ILE A 201 16.58 15.55 7.50
CA ILE A 201 15.18 15.45 7.93
C ILE A 201 14.52 16.81 7.77
N ASP A 202 13.53 16.87 6.89
CA ASP A 202 12.65 18.02 6.74
C ASP A 202 11.39 17.83 7.62
N ASN A 203 11.35 18.57 8.72
CA ASN A 203 10.21 18.66 9.63
C ASN A 203 9.46 20.00 9.47
N SER A 204 9.66 20.70 8.34
CA SER A 204 8.93 21.93 8.04
C SER A 204 7.43 21.70 7.88
N ARG A 205 7.03 20.43 7.81
CA ARG A 205 5.67 19.99 7.51
C ARG A 205 5.03 19.19 8.64
N SER A 206 3.73 18.91 8.53
CA SER A 206 2.93 18.03 9.40
C SER A 206 3.41 16.57 9.39
N TYR A 207 4.28 16.25 8.44
CA TYR A 207 4.95 14.98 8.29
C TYR A 207 6.44 15.19 8.09
N SER A 208 7.23 14.20 8.51
CA SER A 208 8.68 14.24 8.36
C SER A 208 9.10 13.60 7.03
N VAL A 209 9.91 14.31 6.25
CA VAL A 209 10.53 13.77 5.02
C VAL A 209 12.01 13.58 5.27
N ALA A 210 12.50 12.37 5.06
CA ALA A 210 13.93 12.07 5.10
C ALA A 210 14.49 12.05 3.68
N THR A 211 15.54 12.83 3.42
CA THR A 211 16.34 12.71 2.21
C THR A 211 17.65 12.01 2.56
N ILE A 212 17.88 10.86 1.95
CA ILE A 212 19.11 10.08 2.09
C ILE A 212 19.97 10.30 0.87
N VAL A 213 21.21 10.74 1.03
CA VAL A 213 22.20 10.82 -0.04
C VAL A 213 23.29 9.79 0.19
N MET A 214 23.38 8.80 -0.71
CA MET A 214 24.36 7.72 -0.67
C MET A 214 25.03 7.61 -2.04
N ASN A 215 26.37 7.65 -2.08
CA ASN A 215 27.15 7.59 -3.33
C ASN A 215 26.70 8.60 -4.40
N GLY A 216 26.31 9.81 -3.98
CA GLY A 216 25.83 10.88 -4.86
C GLY A 216 24.40 10.70 -5.40
N ARG A 217 23.68 9.66 -4.98
CA ARG A 217 22.27 9.45 -5.30
C ARG A 217 21.39 9.80 -4.11
N ALA A 218 20.33 10.55 -4.37
CA ALA A 218 19.33 10.92 -3.37
C ALA A 218 18.12 9.97 -3.43
N ALA A 219 17.63 9.56 -2.27
CA ALA A 219 16.34 8.91 -2.09
C ALA A 219 15.52 9.71 -1.08
N THR A 220 14.27 10.04 -1.43
CA THR A 220 13.33 10.70 -0.55
C THR A 220 12.43 9.65 0.09
N LEU A 221 12.38 9.62 1.41
CA LEU A 221 11.56 8.74 2.22
C LEU A 221 10.56 9.59 3.02
N VAL A 222 9.38 9.04 3.22
CA VAL A 222 8.30 9.66 3.98
C VAL A 222 8.16 8.97 5.32
N GLN A 223 7.99 9.72 6.40
CA GLN A 223 7.63 9.13 7.68
C GLN A 223 6.28 8.40 7.59
N VAL A 224 6.25 7.14 7.99
CA VAL A 224 5.04 6.32 8.08
C VAL A 224 4.85 5.83 9.53
N PRO A 225 3.62 5.47 9.94
CA PRO A 225 3.36 4.96 11.28
C PRO A 225 4.25 3.75 11.63
N SER A 226 4.74 3.68 12.87
CA SER A 226 5.53 2.55 13.36
C SER A 226 5.30 2.28 14.85
N GLY A 227 5.46 1.03 15.28
CA GLY A 227 5.25 0.62 16.68
C GLY A 227 6.38 1.00 17.64
N SER A 228 7.57 1.33 17.12
CA SER A 228 8.71 1.81 17.91
C SER A 228 9.70 2.57 17.03
N GLY A 229 10.18 3.71 17.52
CA GLY A 229 11.07 4.60 16.76
C GLY A 229 10.33 5.41 15.71
N VAL A 230 11.06 5.85 14.69
CA VAL A 230 10.49 6.52 13.51
C VAL A 230 10.81 5.69 12.28
N LEU A 231 9.81 5.39 11.46
CA LEU A 231 10.00 4.71 10.18
C LEU A 231 9.84 5.72 9.06
N TYR A 232 10.82 5.76 8.16
CA TYR A 232 10.74 6.46 6.89
C TYR A 232 10.74 5.42 5.77
N SER A 233 9.84 5.55 4.80
CA SER A 233 9.74 4.63 3.67
C SER A 233 9.39 5.36 2.38
N ASN A 234 9.87 4.83 1.26
CA ASN A 234 9.36 5.14 -0.08
C ASN A 234 8.84 3.90 -0.79
N GLY A 235 8.55 2.84 -0.02
CA GLY A 235 8.19 1.52 -0.51
C GLY A 235 9.39 0.66 -0.92
N THR A 236 10.43 1.18 -1.57
CA THR A 236 11.61 0.35 -1.90
C THR A 236 12.63 0.30 -0.78
N VAL A 237 12.84 1.41 -0.11
CA VAL A 237 13.80 1.56 0.98
C VAL A 237 13.04 1.98 2.22
N GLU A 238 13.35 1.32 3.32
CA GLU A 238 12.89 1.66 4.65
C GLU A 238 14.07 2.06 5.53
N MET A 239 13.85 3.05 6.37
CA MET A 239 14.81 3.49 7.37
C MET A 239 14.09 3.63 8.69
N HIS A 240 14.40 2.75 9.63
CA HIS A 240 13.99 2.93 11.02
C HIS A 240 15.05 3.74 11.75
N THR A 241 14.68 4.84 12.39
CA THR A 241 15.58 5.61 13.24
C THR A 241 15.16 5.56 14.69
N LYS A 242 16.15 5.50 15.58
CA LYS A 242 15.97 5.56 17.04
C LYS A 242 17.20 6.17 17.70
N GLY A 243 17.10 7.43 18.13
CA GLY A 243 18.24 8.16 18.67
C GLY A 243 19.32 8.34 17.60
N ASP A 244 20.54 7.86 17.88
CA ASP A 244 21.68 7.91 16.96
C ASP A 244 21.77 6.71 16.02
N GLU A 245 20.86 5.75 16.12
CA GLU A 245 20.86 4.53 15.31
C GLU A 245 19.86 4.63 14.15
N ALA A 246 20.26 4.09 13.00
CA ALA A 246 19.41 3.84 11.86
C ALA A 246 19.53 2.37 11.40
N LEU A 247 18.40 1.73 11.12
CA LEU A 247 18.35 0.45 10.42
C LEU A 247 17.81 0.72 9.02
N MET A 248 18.67 0.54 8.03
CA MET A 248 18.34 0.64 6.62
C MET A 248 17.92 -0.74 6.11
N ILE A 249 16.75 -0.82 5.49
CA ILE A 249 16.23 -2.03 4.86
C ILE A 249 16.00 -1.71 3.39
N SER A 250 16.61 -2.51 2.52
CA SER A 250 16.43 -2.47 1.08
C SER A 250 16.19 -3.88 0.54
N PRO A 251 15.81 -4.05 -0.74
CA PRO A 251 15.55 -5.38 -1.29
C PRO A 251 16.79 -6.28 -1.32
N LYS A 252 18.00 -5.70 -1.23
CA LYS A 252 19.26 -6.44 -1.30
C LYS A 252 19.87 -6.72 0.06
N GLU A 253 19.64 -5.83 1.02
CA GLU A 253 20.35 -5.86 2.30
C GLU A 253 19.58 -5.14 3.40
N THR A 254 19.86 -5.56 4.62
CA THR A 254 19.50 -4.86 5.85
C THR A 254 20.78 -4.52 6.59
N VAL A 255 21.01 -3.24 6.87
CA VAL A 255 22.25 -2.77 7.48
C VAL A 255 21.97 -1.78 8.60
N ARG A 256 22.71 -1.92 9.71
CA ARG A 256 22.69 -0.98 10.83
C ARG A 256 23.71 0.11 10.62
N CYS A 257 23.33 1.32 11.00
CA CYS A 257 24.14 2.51 10.86
C CYS A 257 24.03 3.38 12.12
N SER A 258 25.09 4.12 12.44
CA SER A 258 25.14 5.05 13.56
C SER A 258 25.54 6.45 13.13
N ARG A 259 24.98 7.46 13.80
CA ARG A 259 25.30 8.87 13.62
C ARG A 259 26.67 9.15 14.25
N GLY A 260 27.56 9.77 13.48
CA GLY A 260 28.83 10.28 14.01
C GLY A 260 30.02 9.32 14.04
N GLY A 261 29.82 8.01 13.89
CA GLY A 261 30.90 7.00 13.90
C GLY A 261 31.41 6.66 15.30
#